data_AF-A0A0F8YRR7-F1
#
_entry.id   AF-A0A0F8YRR7-F1
#
_cell.length_a   1.000
_cell.length_b   1.000
_cell.length_c   1.000
_cell.angle_alpha   90.00
_cell.angle_beta   90.00
_cell.angle_gamma   90.00
#
_symmetry.space_group_name_H-M   'P 1'
#
loop_
_entity.id
_entity.type
_entity.pdbx_description
1 polymer ?
#
loop_
_entity_poly.entity_id
_entity_poly.type
_entity_poly.pdbx_seq_one_letter_code
_entity_poly.pdbx_strand_id
1 'polypeptide(L)' 'MAKYTGKQSVLDEALGGYADCGFKLAEPNDHVLLLFFKDKQIATYNQTTTTYEILQEGCKTYLTSISGAFNGP' A
#
# COMPACT_ATOMS: atom_id res chain seq x y z
N MET A 1 14.25 -7.07 9.18
CA MET A 1 13.58 -6.21 8.17
C MET A 1 13.39 -7.04 6.91
N ALA A 2 12.15 -7.44 6.61
CA ALA A 2 11.85 -8.19 5.40
C ALA A 2 11.93 -7.25 4.19
N LYS A 3 12.81 -7.57 3.24
CA LYS A 3 12.93 -6.83 1.98
C LYS A 3 11.92 -7.36 0.99
N TYR A 4 11.29 -6.44 0.26
CA TYR A 4 10.36 -6.76 -0.80
C TYR A 4 11.09 -7.46 -1.96
N THR A 5 10.52 -8.56 -2.49
CA THR A 5 11.15 -9.42 -3.51
C THR A 5 10.45 -9.41 -4.88
N GLY A 6 9.54 -8.45 -5.14
CA GLY A 6 8.89 -8.30 -6.44
C GLY A 6 7.92 -9.44 -6.79
N LYS A 7 7.12 -9.88 -5.80
CA LYS A 7 6.10 -10.90 -6.01
C LYS A 7 4.74 -10.40 -5.55
N GLN A 8 3.71 -10.60 -6.37
CA GLN A 8 2.32 -10.26 -6.06
C GLN A 8 1.85 -10.86 -4.72
N SER A 9 2.25 -12.10 -4.38
CA SER A 9 1.90 -12.72 -3.09
C SER A 9 2.48 -12.00 -1.88
N VAL A 10 3.64 -11.35 -2.05
CA VAL A 10 4.30 -10.54 -1.00
C VAL A 10 3.57 -9.21 -0.84
N LEU A 11 2.90 -8.73 -1.88
CA LEU A 11 2.10 -7.50 -1.83
C LEU A 11 0.77 -7.68 -1.09
N ASP A 12 0.08 -8.79 -1.30
CA ASP A 12 -1.11 -9.11 -0.52
C ASP A 12 -0.77 -9.25 0.98
N GLU A 13 0.35 -9.90 1.29
CA GLU A 13 0.83 -10.00 2.66
C GLU A 13 1.26 -8.63 3.24
N ALA A 14 1.85 -7.76 2.41
CA ALA A 14 2.23 -6.39 2.80
C ALA A 14 1.03 -5.54 3.22
N LEU A 15 -0.09 -5.68 2.50
CA LEU A 15 -1.33 -4.96 2.77
C LEU A 15 -2.04 -5.53 4.00
N GLY A 16 -1.96 -6.83 4.25
CA GLY A 16 -2.69 -7.48 5.34
C GLY A 16 -4.17 -7.10 5.31
N GLY A 17 -4.73 -6.68 6.45
CA GLY A 17 -6.14 -6.26 6.56
C GLY A 17 -6.51 -4.98 5.81
N TYR A 18 -5.54 -4.25 5.23
CA TYR A 18 -5.86 -3.14 4.33
C TYR A 18 -6.36 -3.63 2.97
N ALA A 19 -6.01 -4.85 2.55
CA ALA A 19 -6.55 -5.45 1.32
C ALA A 19 -8.09 -5.55 1.39
N ASP A 20 -8.64 -5.98 2.53
CA ASP A 20 -10.08 -6.03 2.78
C ASP A 20 -10.77 -4.65 2.75
N CYS A 21 -10.03 -3.58 3.04
CA CYS A 21 -10.54 -2.21 2.96
C CYS A 21 -10.67 -1.70 1.51
N GLY A 22 -10.20 -2.48 0.52
CA GLY A 22 -10.17 -2.12 -0.89
C GLY A 22 -8.85 -1.51 -1.36
N PHE A 23 -7.77 -1.67 -0.59
CA PHE A 23 -6.43 -1.36 -1.07
C PHE A 23 -5.91 -2.47 -1.97
N LYS A 24 -5.16 -2.09 -2.99
CA LYS A 24 -4.52 -3.01 -3.93
C LYS A 24 -3.15 -2.49 -4.32
N LEU A 25 -2.21 -3.41 -4.50
CA LEU A 25 -0.89 -3.09 -4.99
C LEU A 25 -0.70 -3.66 -6.40
N ALA A 26 -0.07 -2.89 -7.28
CA ALA A 26 0.24 -3.31 -8.63
C ALA A 26 1.69 -2.99 -8.97
N GLU A 27 2.35 -3.94 -9.65
CA GLU A 27 3.73 -3.83 -10.10
C GLU A 27 3.73 -3.66 -11.62
N PRO A 28 3.66 -2.43 -12.15
CA PRO A 28 3.71 -2.23 -13.60
C PRO A 28 5.09 -2.55 -14.19
N ASN A 29 6.15 -2.57 -13.37
CA ASN A 29 7.52 -2.91 -13.75
C ASN A 29 8.37 -3.25 -12.51
N ASP A 30 9.61 -3.68 -12.73
CA ASP A 30 10.56 -4.20 -11.70
C ASP A 30 11.09 -3.15 -10.70
N HIS A 31 10.66 -1.90 -10.82
CA HIS A 31 11.14 -0.79 -9.97
C HIS A 31 10.02 0.00 -9.33
N VAL A 32 8.79 -0.14 -9.83
CA VAL A 32 7.65 0.69 -9.45
C VAL A 32 6.60 -0.17 -8.79
N LEU A 33 6.07 0.36 -7.70
CA LEU A 33 4.95 -0.20 -6.98
C LEU A 33 3.85 0.85 -6.87
N LEU A 34 2.68 0.55 -7.40
CA LEU A 34 1.52 1.43 -7.39
C LEU A 34 0.55 0.97 -6.31
N LEU A 35 0.16 1.89 -5.43
CA LEU A 35 -0.88 1.66 -4.44
C LEU A 35 -2.19 2.26 -4.94
N PHE A 36 -3.21 1.42 -4.95
CA PHE A 36 -4.56 1.72 -5.37
C PHE A 36 -5.52 1.60 -4.19
N PHE A 37 -6.59 2.39 -4.22
CA PHE A 37 -7.76 2.25 -3.36
C PHE A 37 -9.02 2.33 -4.22
N LYS A 38 -9.85 1.28 -4.23
CA LYS A 38 -11.10 1.21 -5.02
C LYS A 38 -10.93 1.73 -6.46
N ASP A 39 -9.92 1.21 -7.17
CA ASP A 39 -9.55 1.55 -8.55
C ASP A 39 -8.88 2.92 -8.78
N LYS A 40 -8.71 3.74 -7.75
CA LYS A 40 -7.94 4.98 -7.84
C LYS A 40 -6.50 4.75 -7.42
N GLN A 41 -5.53 5.14 -8.24
CA GLN A 41 -4.13 5.21 -7.82
C GLN A 41 -3.98 6.34 -6.78
N ILE A 42 -3.42 6.00 -5.62
CA ILE A 42 -3.28 6.94 -4.49
C ILE A 42 -1.82 7.25 -4.18
N ALA A 43 -0.90 6.33 -4.49
CA ALA A 43 0.52 6.53 -4.28
C ALA A 43 1.36 5.68 -5.24
N THR A 44 2.60 6.11 -5.43
CA THR A 44 3.62 5.43 -6.22
C THR A 44 4.87 5.30 -5.36
N TYR A 45 5.38 4.08 -5.25
CA TYR A 45 6.55 3.74 -4.47
C TYR A 45 7.60 3.07 -5.34
N ASN A 46 8.85 3.07 -4.86
CA ASN A 46 9.95 2.37 -5.50
C ASN A 46 10.18 1.03 -4.80
N GLN A 47 10.07 -0.08 -5.53
CA GLN A 47 10.21 -1.44 -4.98
C GLN A 47 11.51 -1.66 -4.21
N THR A 48 12.59 -1.00 -4.61
CA THR A 48 13.92 -1.16 -3.99
C THR A 48 14.04 -0.50 -2.60
N THR A 49 13.23 0.53 -2.34
CA THR A 49 13.25 1.30 -1.09
C THR A 49 11.99 1.10 -0.25
N THR A 50 10.96 0.47 -0.82
CA THR A 50 9.68 0.28 -0.15
C THR A 50 9.77 -0.85 0.86
N THR A 51 9.33 -0.54 2.08
CA THR A 51 9.12 -1.51 3.16
C THR A 51 7.63 -1.65 3.46
N TYR A 52 7.27 -2.70 4.19
CA TYR A 52 5.89 -2.89 4.64
C TYR A 52 5.38 -1.73 5.48
N GLU A 53 6.22 -1.13 6.32
CA GLU A 53 5.86 0.03 7.14
C GLU A 53 5.46 1.24 6.29
N ILE A 54 6.21 1.52 5.22
CA ILE A 54 5.91 2.63 4.29
C ILE A 54 4.56 2.39 3.58
N LEU A 55 4.28 1.14 3.19
CA LEU A 55 3.01 0.79 2.54
C LEU A 55 1.83 0.95 3.49
N GLN A 56 1.94 0.44 4.72
CA GLN A 56 0.90 0.54 5.73
C GLN A 56 0.65 1.99 6.16
N GLU A 57 1.72 2.79 6.32
CA GLU A 57 1.61 4.21 6.59
C GLU A 57 0.91 4.96 5.45
N GLY A 58 1.20 4.60 4.19
CA GLY A 58 0.50 5.10 3.01
C GLY A 58 -0.99 4.79 3.02
N CYS A 59 -1.35 3.54 3.32
CA CYS A 59 -2.74 3.11 3.45
C CYS A 59 -3.46 3.87 4.57
N LYS A 60 -2.84 3.96 5.75
CA LYS A 60 -3.38 4.68 6.91
C LYS A 60 -3.60 6.16 6.61
N THR A 61 -2.59 6.82 6.04
CA THR A 61 -2.65 8.25 5.68
C THR A 61 -3.79 8.51 4.70
N TYR A 62 -3.94 7.64 3.70
CA TYR A 62 -5.02 7.77 2.73
C TYR A 62 -6.39 7.56 3.37
N LEU A 63 -6.55 6.52 4.22
CA LEU A 63 -7.79 6.31 4.98
C LEU A 63 -8.14 7.53 5.85
N THR A 64 -7.16 8.09 6.56
CA THR A 64 -7.34 9.31 7.36
C THR A 64 -7.77 10.50 6.49
N SER A 65 -7.19 10.62 5.29
CA SER A 65 -7.49 11.70 4.35
C SER A 65 -8.90 11.58 3.74
N ILE A 66 -9.31 10.39 3.27
CA ILE A 66 -10.64 10.19 2.67
C ILE A 66 -11.76 10.15 3.70
N SER A 67 -11.45 9.69 4.92
CA SER A 67 -12.44 9.64 5.99
C SER A 67 -12.70 11.03 6.59
N GLY A 68 -11.91 12.05 6.23
CA GLY A 68 -12.06 13.46 6.64
C GLY A 68 -11.92 13.76 8.14
N ALA A 69 -12.05 12.76 9.01
CA ALA A 69 -12.34 12.95 10.43
C ALA A 69 -12.23 11.64 11.22
N PHE A 70 -11.25 10.76 10.97
CA PHE A 70 -11.01 9.66 11.91
C PHE A 70 -10.18 10.18 13.09
N ASN A 71 -10.86 10.83 14.04
CA ASN A 71 -10.47 10.78 15.45
C ASN A 71 -10.67 9.31 15.89
N GLY A 72 -9.67 8.46 15.66
CA GLY A 72 -9.58 7.19 16.38
C GLY A 72 -8.99 7.45 17.76
N PRO A 73 -9.41 6.70 18.79
CA PRO A 73 -9.62 7.11 20.18
C PRO A 73 -8.46 7.80 20.90
#